data_AF-A0A536T649-F1
#
_entry.id   AF-A0A536T649-F1
#
_cell.length_a   1.000
_cell.length_b   1.000
_cell.length_c   1.000
_cell.angle_alpha   90.00
_cell.angle_beta   90.00
_cell.angle_gamma   90.00
#
_symmetry.space_group_name_H-M   'P 1'
#
loop_
_entity.id
_entity.type
_entity.pdbx_description
1 polymer ?
#
loop_
_entity_poly.entity_id
_entity_poly.type
_entity_poly.pdbx_seq_one_letter_code
_entity_poly.pdbx_strand_id
1 'polypeptide(L)'
;MNDGAAGAEDAFGRLAAYAGILPEYLDVRHERHVTSRETQRTLLAAMGIPVATEADAIAALATHDARTRQRLLPPVAVFRADDMPLSVELAVPSSLAERPLAWLLRAERGESWSGSVVPTSLQQIEARAIAGASFARYRFALPIAAATLGEGYHRFELQAVDDAASAATTLILAPPRCYEPSTLAGGGRVWGPAVQLYSIRSRRNWGVGDLTDLKRVTEFAAAAGAGIVGLNPLHALSSVAPQHASPYNPSTRLFGNPIYIDVEAVPEFAHCEAARRAVANAGFQAKLRWLREGELVGYRVSFAAKREIMELLYRCFRESHRGREDARERAFAAYLASGGEALRRHALFEAIAGKLHDDGIAAASSTRSSTPRARPQPHLALAWDCCRTSPSASTPGARRAGPIRRSMPRGPASARRPIRTTRRDRIGDCRRRFRSDCAMPPMHLSSRHCGGTCAQRGHCASTT
;
A
#
# COMPACT_ATOMS: atom_id res chain seq x y z
N MET A 1 21.95 29.22 -30.78
CA MET A 1 20.92 28.16 -30.88
C MET A 1 21.59 26.79 -30.92
N ASN A 2 22.11 26.33 -29.78
CA ASN A 2 22.65 24.98 -29.65
C ASN A 2 22.57 24.52 -28.18
N ASP A 3 21.37 24.54 -27.59
CA ASP A 3 21.14 24.19 -26.17
C ASP A 3 20.46 22.81 -25.99
N GLY A 4 20.51 21.95 -27.02
CA GLY A 4 19.72 20.71 -27.08
C GLY A 4 20.41 19.42 -26.62
N ALA A 5 21.73 19.42 -26.38
CA ALA A 5 22.50 18.17 -26.21
C ALA A 5 23.26 18.04 -24.87
N ALA A 6 23.43 19.11 -24.09
CA ALA A 6 24.33 19.12 -22.93
C ALA A 6 23.73 18.52 -21.63
N GLY A 7 22.48 18.07 -21.62
CA GLY A 7 21.76 17.70 -20.40
C GLY A 7 22.22 16.42 -19.70
N ALA A 8 22.92 15.53 -20.42
CA ALA A 8 23.36 14.22 -19.93
C ALA A 8 24.87 14.11 -19.62
N GLU A 9 25.69 15.10 -20.03
CA GLU A 9 27.15 15.00 -19.91
C GLU A 9 27.70 15.47 -18.56
N ASP A 10 27.02 16.43 -17.90
CA ASP A 10 27.45 16.91 -16.58
C ASP A 10 27.07 15.96 -15.42
N ALA A 11 27.75 16.12 -14.28
CA ALA A 11 27.55 15.22 -13.15
C ALA A 11 26.11 15.26 -12.59
N PHE A 12 25.43 16.38 -12.76
CA PHE A 12 24.04 16.55 -12.31
C PHE A 12 23.06 15.74 -13.16
N GLY A 13 23.17 15.79 -14.49
CA GLY A 13 22.36 14.99 -15.41
C GLY A 13 22.54 13.49 -15.17
N ARG A 14 23.79 13.05 -14.94
CA ARG A 14 24.11 11.67 -14.58
C ARG A 14 23.47 11.24 -13.26
N LEU A 15 23.45 12.11 -12.25
CA LEU A 15 22.80 11.85 -10.98
C LEU A 15 21.27 11.77 -11.11
N ALA A 16 20.66 12.66 -11.90
CA ALA A 16 19.23 12.62 -12.17
C ALA A 16 18.82 11.32 -12.89
N ALA A 17 19.59 10.93 -13.91
CA ALA A 17 19.41 9.66 -14.62
C ALA A 17 19.59 8.45 -13.69
N TYR A 18 20.62 8.47 -12.83
CA TYR A 18 20.84 7.42 -11.82
C TYR A 18 19.65 7.29 -10.85
N ALA A 19 19.04 8.42 -10.47
CA ALA A 19 17.83 8.45 -9.65
C ALA A 19 16.56 8.04 -10.40
N GLY A 20 16.64 7.73 -11.70
CA GLY A 20 15.49 7.35 -12.53
C GLY A 20 14.60 8.53 -12.94
N ILE A 21 15.11 9.76 -12.86
CA ILE A 21 14.41 10.94 -13.38
C ILE A 21 14.63 10.97 -14.89
N LEU A 22 13.54 10.84 -15.64
CA LEU A 22 13.60 10.87 -17.10
C LEU A 22 14.08 12.26 -17.56
N PRO A 23 15.06 12.32 -18.49
CA PRO A 23 15.53 13.59 -19.03
C PRO A 23 14.44 14.29 -19.87
N GLU A 24 13.51 13.50 -20.41
CA GLU A 24 12.39 13.96 -21.21
C GLU A 24 11.27 12.91 -21.26
N TYR A 25 10.09 13.32 -21.69
CA TYR A 25 8.95 12.44 -21.92
C TYR A 25 8.06 12.98 -23.04
N LEU A 26 7.25 12.08 -23.63
CA LEU A 26 6.17 12.45 -24.52
C LEU A 26 4.87 12.57 -23.72
N ASP A 27 4.12 13.65 -23.91
CA ASP A 27 2.79 13.78 -23.33
C ASP A 27 1.73 12.98 -24.14
N VAL A 28 0.46 13.08 -23.74
CA VAL A 28 -0.64 12.36 -24.42
C VAL A 28 -0.90 12.84 -25.85
N ARG A 29 -0.33 13.98 -26.24
CA ARG A 29 -0.36 14.54 -27.60
C ARG A 29 0.89 14.15 -28.40
N HIS A 30 1.76 13.30 -27.83
CA HIS A 30 3.09 12.98 -28.35
C HIS A 30 4.00 14.21 -28.48
N GLU A 31 3.72 15.28 -27.73
CA GLU A 31 4.64 16.43 -27.65
C GLU A 31 5.78 16.09 -26.70
N ARG A 32 7.00 16.41 -27.11
CA ARG A 32 8.22 16.17 -26.32
C ARG A 32 8.42 17.27 -25.29
N HIS A 33 8.55 16.88 -24.03
CA HIS A 33 8.82 17.76 -22.91
C HIS A 33 10.17 17.39 -22.28
N VAL A 34 11.10 18.35 -22.23
CA VAL A 34 12.39 18.18 -21.56
C VAL A 34 12.24 18.52 -20.07
N THR A 35 12.76 17.66 -19.20
CA THR A 35 12.73 17.88 -17.76
C THR A 35 13.72 18.97 -17.37
N SER A 36 13.22 20.12 -16.90
CA SER A 36 14.07 21.25 -16.50
C SER A 36 15.01 20.89 -15.34
N ARG A 37 16.18 21.55 -15.26
CA ARG A 37 17.14 21.41 -14.15
C ARG A 37 16.51 21.69 -12.79
N GLU A 38 15.63 22.67 -12.71
CA GLU A 38 14.88 23.00 -11.49
C GLU A 38 13.98 21.83 -11.05
N THR A 39 13.29 21.20 -12.00
CA THR A 39 12.45 20.02 -11.75
C THR A 39 13.31 18.85 -11.29
N GLN A 40 14.41 18.55 -11.99
CA GLN A 40 15.36 17.50 -11.59
C GLN A 40 15.87 17.72 -10.16
N ARG A 41 16.27 18.95 -9.80
CA ARG A 41 16.73 19.30 -8.44
C ARG A 41 15.65 19.09 -7.39
N THR A 42 14.42 19.50 -7.70
CA THR A 42 13.27 19.37 -6.78
C THR A 42 12.93 17.90 -6.55
N LEU A 43 12.96 17.08 -7.60
CA LEU A 43 12.74 15.64 -7.52
C LEU A 43 13.87 14.94 -6.74
N LEU A 44 15.13 15.25 -7.02
CA LEU A 44 16.28 14.73 -6.26
C LEU A 44 16.18 15.07 -4.77
N ALA A 45 15.85 16.33 -4.44
CA ALA A 45 15.63 16.74 -3.06
C ALA A 45 14.47 15.99 -2.39
N ALA A 46 13.37 15.76 -3.12
CA ALA A 46 12.25 14.94 -2.64
C ALA A 46 12.65 13.47 -2.42
N MET A 47 13.56 12.93 -3.23
CA MET A 47 14.15 11.60 -3.03
C MET A 47 15.17 11.54 -1.89
N GLY A 48 15.46 12.68 -1.23
CA GLY A 48 16.41 12.78 -0.12
C GLY A 48 17.87 12.96 -0.56
N ILE A 49 18.09 13.39 -1.80
CA ILE A 49 19.41 13.68 -2.39
C ILE A 49 19.46 15.20 -2.69
N PRO A 50 19.68 16.06 -1.67
CA PRO A 50 19.80 17.49 -1.93
C PRO A 50 21.12 17.78 -2.66
N VAL A 51 21.03 18.52 -3.77
CA VAL A 51 22.17 18.86 -4.63
C VAL A 51 22.05 20.35 -4.96
N ALA A 52 23.03 21.14 -4.56
CA ALA A 52 23.08 22.58 -4.84
C ALA A 52 24.14 22.91 -5.90
N THR A 53 25.23 22.14 -5.94
CA THR A 53 26.36 22.35 -6.83
C THR A 53 26.71 21.10 -7.63
N GLU A 54 27.53 21.24 -8.66
CA GLU A 54 28.06 20.09 -9.42
C GLU A 54 28.96 19.21 -8.56
N ALA A 55 29.73 19.80 -7.64
CA ALA A 55 30.53 19.05 -6.68
C ALA A 55 29.67 18.15 -5.77
N ASP A 56 28.49 18.64 -5.33
CA ASP A 56 27.53 17.83 -4.59
C ASP A 56 27.03 16.64 -5.43
N ALA A 57 26.80 16.87 -6.74
CA ALA A 57 26.34 15.81 -7.63
C ALA A 57 27.40 14.71 -7.81
N ILE A 58 28.67 15.10 -7.99
CA ILE A 58 29.81 14.18 -8.07
C ILE A 58 29.94 13.37 -6.76
N ALA A 59 29.89 14.05 -5.60
CA ALA A 59 29.99 13.40 -4.30
C ALA A 59 28.82 12.44 -4.04
N ALA A 60 27.60 12.81 -4.43
CA ALA A 60 26.42 11.97 -4.32
C ALA A 60 26.53 10.73 -5.22
N LEU A 61 26.94 10.90 -6.49
CA LEU A 61 27.21 9.79 -7.41
C LEU A 61 28.26 8.83 -6.84
N ALA A 62 29.40 9.35 -6.37
CA ALA A 62 30.45 8.52 -5.78
C ALA A 62 29.96 7.75 -4.54
N THR A 63 29.18 8.40 -3.67
CA THR A 63 28.59 7.77 -2.48
C THR A 63 27.59 6.67 -2.85
N HIS A 64 26.74 6.90 -3.87
CA HIS A 64 25.76 5.93 -4.32
C HIS A 64 26.42 4.74 -5.03
N ASP A 65 27.38 5.00 -5.90
CA ASP A 65 28.18 3.96 -6.57
C ASP A 65 28.90 3.10 -5.53
N ALA A 66 29.58 3.72 -4.55
CA ALA A 66 30.24 3.00 -3.47
C ALA A 66 29.25 2.15 -2.68
N ARG A 67 28.12 2.72 -2.22
CA ARG A 67 27.13 1.98 -1.43
C ARG A 67 26.53 0.79 -2.18
N THR A 68 26.24 0.93 -3.47
CA THR A 68 25.64 -0.14 -4.27
C THR A 68 26.67 -1.22 -4.55
N ARG A 69 27.91 -0.85 -4.88
CA ARG A 69 28.96 -1.80 -5.28
C ARG A 69 29.69 -2.45 -4.10
N GLN A 70 29.70 -1.83 -2.92
CA GLN A 70 30.30 -2.41 -1.71
C GLN A 70 29.36 -3.40 -0.99
N ARG A 71 28.09 -3.50 -1.41
CA ARG A 71 27.15 -4.46 -0.82
C ARG A 71 27.44 -5.86 -1.33
N LEU A 72 27.84 -6.74 -0.41
CA LEU A 72 28.13 -8.15 -0.72
C LEU A 72 26.97 -8.85 -1.47
N LEU A 73 25.72 -8.53 -1.10
CA LEU A 73 24.52 -9.03 -1.75
C LEU A 73 23.60 -7.88 -2.20
N PRO A 74 22.83 -8.05 -3.29
CA PRO A 74 21.80 -7.10 -3.68
C PRO A 74 20.74 -6.98 -2.57
N PRO A 75 20.04 -5.83 -2.44
CA PRO A 75 19.01 -5.65 -1.42
C PRO A 75 17.84 -6.65 -1.55
N VAL A 76 17.53 -7.05 -2.78
CA VAL A 76 16.56 -8.08 -3.14
C VAL A 76 17.03 -8.70 -4.47
N ALA A 77 16.87 -10.01 -4.62
CA ALA A 77 17.04 -10.72 -5.88
C ALA A 77 15.67 -11.23 -6.34
N VAL A 78 15.26 -10.90 -7.57
CA VAL A 78 13.97 -11.32 -8.12
C VAL A 78 14.23 -12.13 -9.36
N PHE A 79 13.64 -13.31 -9.42
CA PHE A 79 13.75 -14.26 -10.50
C PHE A 79 12.37 -14.65 -10.98
N ARG A 80 12.25 -15.00 -12.25
CA ARG A 80 11.10 -15.73 -12.76
C ARG A 80 11.33 -17.23 -12.57
N ALA A 81 10.27 -17.99 -12.40
CA ALA A 81 10.35 -19.44 -12.23
C ALA A 81 10.98 -20.17 -13.44
N ASP A 82 10.99 -19.53 -14.61
CA ASP A 82 11.63 -20.02 -15.84
C ASP A 82 13.08 -19.50 -16.03
N ASP A 83 13.60 -18.67 -15.11
CA ASP A 83 14.99 -18.24 -15.12
C ASP A 83 15.89 -19.39 -14.65
N MET A 84 16.68 -19.96 -15.57
CA MET A 84 17.61 -21.05 -15.26
C MET A 84 18.97 -20.81 -15.92
N PRO A 85 20.10 -20.94 -15.19
CA PRO A 85 20.19 -21.17 -13.74
C PRO A 85 19.83 -19.90 -12.94
N LEU A 86 19.30 -20.08 -11.72
CA LEU A 86 19.11 -18.98 -10.77
C LEU A 86 20.49 -18.48 -10.31
N SER A 87 20.82 -17.21 -10.55
CA SER A 87 22.14 -16.67 -10.21
C SER A 87 22.07 -15.37 -9.40
N VAL A 88 22.84 -15.32 -8.31
CA VAL A 88 22.99 -14.13 -7.47
C VAL A 88 24.36 -13.51 -7.71
N GLU A 89 24.41 -12.18 -7.84
CA GLU A 89 25.67 -11.43 -7.94
C GLU A 89 26.27 -11.16 -6.55
N LEU A 90 27.54 -11.46 -6.38
CA LEU A 90 28.30 -11.27 -5.15
C LEU A 90 29.34 -10.17 -5.36
N ALA A 91 29.26 -9.05 -4.64
CA ALA A 91 30.31 -8.01 -4.70
C ALA A 91 31.30 -8.18 -3.55
N VAL A 92 32.42 -8.84 -3.83
CA VAL A 92 33.35 -9.34 -2.83
C VAL A 92 34.59 -8.44 -2.75
N PRO A 93 34.99 -7.96 -1.56
CA PRO A 93 36.29 -7.31 -1.36
C PRO A 93 37.44 -8.28 -1.67
N SER A 94 38.55 -7.80 -2.22
CA SER A 94 39.70 -8.64 -2.59
C SER A 94 40.28 -9.42 -1.40
N SER A 95 40.16 -8.88 -0.18
CA SER A 95 40.56 -9.56 1.07
C SER A 95 39.74 -10.82 1.39
N LEU A 96 38.57 -10.99 0.78
CA LEU A 96 37.70 -12.16 0.93
C LEU A 96 37.65 -13.04 -0.34
N ALA A 97 38.33 -12.65 -1.41
CA ALA A 97 38.17 -13.29 -2.72
C ALA A 97 38.63 -14.75 -2.75
N GLU A 98 39.71 -15.08 -2.02
CA GLU A 98 40.25 -16.44 -1.90
C GLU A 98 39.74 -17.19 -0.66
N ARG A 99 38.93 -16.53 0.18
CA ARG A 99 38.39 -17.13 1.40
C ARG A 99 37.06 -17.83 1.13
N PRO A 100 36.79 -18.99 1.74
CA PRO A 100 35.48 -19.63 1.63
C PRO A 100 34.39 -18.76 2.27
N LEU A 101 33.29 -18.59 1.55
CA LEU A 101 32.05 -17.99 2.04
C LEU A 101 31.02 -19.10 2.27
N ALA A 102 30.57 -19.25 3.51
CA ALA A 102 29.44 -20.11 3.83
C ALA A 102 28.14 -19.45 3.34
N TRP A 103 27.28 -20.22 2.68
CA TRP A 103 25.98 -19.75 2.21
C TRP A 103 24.85 -20.59 2.79
N LEU A 104 23.69 -19.95 2.96
CA LEU A 104 22.47 -20.56 3.44
C LEU A 104 21.27 -20.01 2.67
N LEU A 105 20.53 -20.89 2.00
CA LEU A 105 19.27 -20.59 1.36
C LEU A 105 18.15 -21.21 2.18
N ARG A 106 17.18 -20.40 2.63
CA ARG A 106 15.98 -20.84 3.34
C ARG A 106 14.76 -20.57 2.46
N ALA A 107 14.02 -21.61 2.12
CA ALA A 107 12.77 -21.47 1.41
C ALA A 107 11.66 -20.91 2.30
N GLU A 108 10.64 -20.32 1.68
CA GLU A 108 9.44 -19.85 2.39
C GLU A 108 8.76 -20.97 3.19
N ARG A 109 8.78 -22.19 2.65
CA ARG A 109 8.14 -23.39 3.25
C ARG A 109 9.01 -24.08 4.31
N GLY A 110 10.21 -23.57 4.57
CA GLY A 110 11.08 -23.99 5.68
C GLY A 110 12.24 -24.90 5.28
N GLU A 111 12.27 -25.44 4.07
CA GLU A 111 13.42 -26.17 3.55
C GLU A 111 14.66 -25.27 3.51
N SER A 112 15.84 -25.87 3.70
CA SER A 112 17.07 -25.10 3.66
C SER A 112 18.21 -25.88 3.04
N TRP A 113 19.07 -25.16 2.35
CA TRP A 113 20.28 -25.68 1.72
C TRP A 113 21.45 -24.80 2.12
N SER A 114 22.61 -25.41 2.31
CA SER A 114 23.83 -24.71 2.67
C SER A 114 25.03 -25.30 1.96
N GLY A 115 26.11 -24.53 1.96
CA GLY A 115 27.38 -24.96 1.41
C GLY A 115 28.44 -23.89 1.57
N SER A 116 29.53 -24.04 0.84
CA SER A 116 30.61 -23.07 0.78
C SER A 116 30.97 -22.76 -0.66
N VAL A 117 31.41 -21.53 -0.90
CA VAL A 117 31.90 -21.10 -2.21
C VAL A 117 33.12 -20.20 -2.03
N VAL A 118 34.16 -20.42 -2.82
CA VAL A 118 35.32 -19.52 -2.88
C VAL A 118 35.06 -18.56 -4.05
N PRO A 119 35.01 -17.23 -3.83
CA PRO A 119 34.65 -16.28 -4.87
C PRO A 119 35.49 -16.39 -6.15
N THR A 120 36.81 -16.60 -6.05
CA THR A 120 37.70 -16.75 -7.21
C THR A 120 37.44 -18.00 -8.05
N SER A 121 36.69 -19.00 -7.56
CA SER A 121 36.26 -20.14 -8.38
C SER A 121 35.02 -19.85 -9.24
N LEU A 122 34.37 -18.71 -9.01
CA LEU A 122 33.19 -18.28 -9.75
C LEU A 122 33.57 -17.44 -10.98
N GLN A 123 32.62 -17.30 -11.91
CA GLN A 123 32.75 -16.37 -13.02
C GLN A 123 32.84 -14.93 -12.50
N GLN A 124 33.98 -14.28 -12.69
CA GLN A 124 34.14 -12.86 -12.44
C GLN A 124 33.44 -12.05 -13.55
N ILE A 125 32.53 -11.15 -13.16
CA ILE A 125 31.80 -10.25 -14.06
C ILE A 125 32.54 -8.92 -14.21
N GLU A 126 33.04 -8.36 -13.10
CA GLU A 126 33.79 -7.10 -13.09
C GLU A 126 34.83 -7.09 -11.96
N ALA A 127 35.88 -6.26 -12.09
CA ALA A 127 36.76 -5.90 -10.98
C ALA A 127 37.03 -4.39 -11.00
N ARG A 128 37.05 -3.76 -9.83
CA ARG A 128 37.26 -2.32 -9.71
C ARG A 128 37.74 -1.89 -8.33
N ALA A 129 38.60 -0.87 -8.31
CA ALA A 129 38.97 -0.16 -7.09
C ALA A 129 37.90 0.89 -6.72
N ILE A 130 37.48 0.88 -5.46
CA ILE A 130 36.49 1.81 -4.88
C ILE A 130 37.06 2.35 -3.56
N ALA A 131 37.32 3.66 -3.51
CA ALA A 131 37.80 4.34 -2.29
C ALA A 131 39.03 3.65 -1.64
N GLY A 132 39.99 3.19 -2.45
CA GLY A 132 41.21 2.54 -1.98
C GLY A 132 41.11 1.03 -1.70
N ALA A 133 39.91 0.44 -1.76
CA ALA A 133 39.70 -1.00 -1.64
C ALA A 133 39.30 -1.62 -3.00
N SER A 134 39.90 -2.75 -3.37
CA SER A 134 39.57 -3.46 -4.60
C SER A 134 38.41 -4.43 -4.37
N PHE A 135 37.38 -4.35 -5.21
CA PHE A 135 36.21 -5.23 -5.22
C PHE A 135 36.12 -5.97 -6.55
N ALA A 136 35.69 -7.22 -6.51
CA ALA A 136 35.34 -8.00 -7.68
C ALA A 136 33.91 -8.52 -7.56
N ARG A 137 33.19 -8.52 -8.68
CA ARG A 137 31.83 -9.04 -8.75
C ARG A 137 31.84 -10.43 -9.36
N TYR A 138 31.20 -11.37 -8.69
CA TYR A 138 31.14 -12.76 -9.12
C TYR A 138 29.70 -13.20 -9.33
N ARG A 139 29.48 -14.08 -10.32
CA ARG A 139 28.19 -14.73 -10.54
C ARG A 139 28.14 -16.04 -9.77
N PHE A 140 27.28 -16.14 -8.77
CA PHE A 140 27.01 -17.38 -8.05
C PHE A 140 25.72 -18.02 -8.56
N ALA A 141 25.84 -19.10 -9.33
CA ALA A 141 24.70 -19.93 -9.68
C ALA A 141 24.28 -20.75 -8.45
N LEU A 142 23.04 -20.59 -8.01
CA LEU A 142 22.50 -21.36 -6.89
C LEU A 142 22.47 -22.83 -7.27
N PRO A 143 22.99 -23.74 -6.41
CA PRO A 143 23.01 -25.17 -6.70
C PRO A 143 21.63 -25.83 -6.48
N ILE A 144 20.55 -25.10 -6.73
CA ILE A 144 19.16 -25.50 -6.50
C ILE A 144 18.32 -25.08 -7.69
N ALA A 145 17.56 -26.02 -8.25
CA ALA A 145 16.65 -25.73 -9.35
C ALA A 145 15.45 -24.90 -8.87
N ALA A 146 14.95 -24.01 -9.74
CA ALA A 146 13.76 -23.20 -9.47
C ALA A 146 12.54 -24.06 -9.05
N ALA A 147 12.35 -25.21 -9.70
CA ALA A 147 11.28 -26.15 -9.37
C ALA A 147 11.40 -26.74 -7.95
N THR A 148 12.62 -26.97 -7.46
CA THR A 148 12.88 -27.46 -6.10
C THR A 148 12.66 -26.36 -5.07
N LEU A 149 13.07 -25.12 -5.38
CA LEU A 149 12.90 -23.98 -4.49
C LEU A 149 11.42 -23.57 -4.36
N GLY A 150 10.66 -23.66 -5.45
CA GLY A 150 9.26 -23.28 -5.55
C GLY A 150 9.05 -21.76 -5.60
N GLU A 151 7.94 -21.31 -6.17
CA GLU A 151 7.57 -19.88 -6.18
C GLU A 151 7.34 -19.37 -4.74
N GLY A 152 7.80 -18.15 -4.44
CA GLY A 152 7.66 -17.57 -3.11
C GLY A 152 8.73 -16.56 -2.71
N TYR A 153 8.77 -16.28 -1.40
CA TYR A 153 9.69 -15.38 -0.73
C TYR A 153 10.70 -16.16 0.12
N HIS A 154 11.91 -16.31 -0.40
CA HIS A 154 13.00 -17.06 0.20
C HIS A 154 14.06 -16.10 0.78
N ARG A 155 14.98 -16.65 1.57
CA ARG A 155 16.08 -15.89 2.17
C ARG A 155 17.41 -16.50 1.80
N PHE A 156 18.31 -15.69 1.24
CA PHE A 156 19.69 -16.10 0.96
C PHE A 156 20.65 -15.32 1.84
N GLU A 157 21.55 -16.03 2.51
CA GLU A 157 22.50 -15.49 3.47
C GLU A 157 23.92 -15.94 3.11
N LEU A 158 24.88 -15.05 3.29
CA LEU A 158 26.32 -15.29 3.11
C LEU A 158 27.07 -14.87 4.36
N GLN A 159 28.07 -15.66 4.73
CA GLN A 159 28.98 -15.38 5.82
C GLN A 159 30.40 -15.78 5.43
N ALA A 160 31.36 -14.89 5.62
CA ALA A 160 32.76 -15.25 5.48
C ALA A 160 33.20 -16.15 6.64
N VAL A 161 33.84 -17.28 6.34
CA VAL A 161 34.34 -18.21 7.36
C VAL A 161 35.46 -17.50 8.15
N ASP A 162 35.37 -17.53 9.48
CA ASP A 162 36.28 -16.84 10.42
C ASP A 162 36.26 -15.30 10.35
N ASP A 163 35.17 -14.71 9.85
CA ASP A 163 34.97 -13.25 9.82
C ASP A 163 33.57 -12.88 10.36
N ALA A 164 33.42 -11.64 10.83
CA ALA A 164 32.13 -11.07 11.21
C ALA A 164 31.30 -10.59 10.00
N ALA A 165 31.91 -10.54 8.80
CA ALA A 165 31.24 -10.13 7.58
C ALA A 165 30.12 -11.12 7.19
N SER A 166 28.87 -10.68 7.38
CA SER A 166 27.67 -11.39 6.93
C SER A 166 26.76 -10.47 6.11
N ALA A 167 26.07 -11.07 5.14
CA ALA A 167 25.08 -10.37 4.32
C ALA A 167 23.88 -11.28 4.08
N ALA A 168 22.74 -10.66 3.80
CA ALA A 168 21.55 -11.41 3.47
C ALA A 168 20.65 -10.62 2.54
N THR A 169 19.91 -11.35 1.71
CA THR A 169 18.97 -10.80 0.74
C THR A 169 17.68 -11.61 0.72
N THR A 170 16.59 -10.96 0.31
CA THR A 170 15.35 -11.66 -0.01
C THR A 170 15.45 -12.13 -1.45
N LEU A 171 15.20 -13.42 -1.67
CA LEU A 171 15.10 -14.00 -2.99
C LEU A 171 13.62 -14.22 -3.29
N ILE A 172 13.12 -13.63 -4.37
CA ILE A 172 11.72 -13.74 -4.80
C ILE A 172 11.69 -14.55 -6.09
N LEU A 173 11.02 -15.70 -6.07
CA LEU A 173 10.76 -16.50 -7.27
C LEU A 173 9.30 -16.29 -7.69
N ALA A 174 9.10 -15.60 -8.81
CA ALA A 174 7.79 -15.21 -9.30
C ALA A 174 7.33 -16.06 -10.51
N PRO A 175 6.03 -16.37 -10.64
CA PRO A 175 5.51 -17.01 -11.84
C PRO A 175 5.71 -16.11 -13.07
N PRO A 176 5.93 -16.68 -14.27
CA PRO A 176 6.11 -15.90 -15.49
C PRO A 176 4.83 -15.19 -15.96
N ARG A 177 3.67 -15.60 -15.42
CA ARG A 177 2.35 -15.06 -15.76
C ARG A 177 1.49 -14.92 -14.50
N CYS A 178 0.60 -13.92 -14.50
CA CYS A 178 -0.43 -13.84 -13.47
C CYS A 178 -1.43 -15.00 -13.60
N TYR A 179 -2.12 -15.31 -12.51
CA TYR A 179 -3.19 -16.31 -12.49
C TYR A 179 -4.30 -15.96 -13.49
N GLU A 180 -4.71 -16.96 -14.27
CA GLU A 180 -5.85 -16.89 -15.17
C GLU A 180 -6.90 -17.95 -14.74
N PRO A 181 -8.15 -17.54 -14.45
CA PRO A 181 -9.23 -18.49 -14.20
C PRO A 181 -9.45 -19.42 -15.40
N SER A 182 -9.77 -20.69 -15.16
CA SER A 182 -10.04 -21.67 -16.21
C SER A 182 -11.19 -21.28 -17.15
N THR A 183 -12.11 -20.42 -16.70
CA THR A 183 -13.22 -19.88 -17.50
C THR A 183 -12.78 -18.90 -18.59
N LEU A 184 -11.56 -18.35 -18.50
CA LEU A 184 -10.96 -17.47 -19.52
C LEU A 184 -9.98 -18.22 -20.43
N ALA A 185 -9.50 -19.38 -20.00
CA ALA A 185 -8.55 -20.18 -20.76
C ALA A 185 -9.09 -20.54 -22.15
N GLY A 186 -8.19 -20.57 -23.14
CA GLY A 186 -8.55 -20.93 -24.52
C GLY A 186 -9.46 -19.91 -25.23
N GLY A 187 -9.49 -18.66 -24.77
CA GLY A 187 -10.34 -17.60 -25.35
C GLY A 187 -11.75 -17.52 -24.77
N GLY A 188 -11.97 -18.12 -23.59
CA GLY A 188 -13.22 -18.03 -22.85
C GLY A 188 -13.61 -16.58 -22.55
N ARG A 189 -14.92 -16.34 -22.45
CA ARG A 189 -15.47 -15.00 -22.20
C ARG A 189 -16.37 -15.02 -20.97
N VAL A 190 -16.20 -14.02 -20.11
CA VAL A 190 -17.06 -13.76 -18.96
C VAL A 190 -17.58 -12.34 -19.03
N TRP A 191 -18.79 -12.13 -18.52
CA TRP A 191 -19.36 -10.79 -18.35
C TRP A 191 -19.76 -10.58 -16.90
N GLY A 192 -19.93 -9.33 -16.51
CA GLY A 192 -20.50 -9.00 -15.22
C GLY A 192 -20.59 -7.49 -14.95
N PRO A 193 -21.43 -7.07 -14.00
CA PRO A 193 -21.66 -5.66 -13.75
C PRO A 193 -20.47 -4.99 -13.03
N ALA A 194 -20.20 -3.74 -13.39
CA ALA A 194 -19.34 -2.85 -12.61
C ALA A 194 -20.22 -1.95 -11.75
N VAL A 195 -20.13 -2.07 -10.43
CA VAL A 195 -20.97 -1.35 -9.48
C VAL A 195 -20.13 -0.42 -8.59
N GLN A 196 -20.68 0.76 -8.35
CA GLN A 196 -20.22 1.65 -7.28
C GLN A 196 -20.98 1.23 -6.01
N LEU A 197 -20.37 0.40 -5.16
CA LEU A 197 -21.07 -0.22 -4.03
C LEU A 197 -21.76 0.82 -3.14
N TYR A 198 -21.11 1.96 -2.91
CA TYR A 198 -21.68 3.03 -2.10
C TYR A 198 -23.00 3.61 -2.64
N SER A 199 -23.27 3.48 -3.95
CA SER A 199 -24.50 3.98 -4.58
C SER A 199 -25.63 2.95 -4.58
N ILE A 200 -25.38 1.70 -4.16
CA ILE A 200 -26.43 0.67 -4.09
C ILE A 200 -27.43 1.04 -2.99
N ARG A 201 -28.71 0.97 -3.33
CA ARG A 201 -29.82 1.19 -2.41
C ARG A 201 -30.53 -0.12 -2.12
N SER A 202 -30.96 -0.30 -0.89
CA SER A 202 -31.85 -1.38 -0.50
C SER A 202 -32.82 -0.88 0.57
N ARG A 203 -33.93 -1.61 0.77
CA ARG A 203 -34.89 -1.31 1.85
C ARG A 203 -34.27 -1.37 3.25
N ARG A 204 -33.07 -1.95 3.38
CA ARG A 204 -32.37 -2.22 4.64
C ARG A 204 -31.18 -1.30 4.88
N ASN A 205 -30.37 -0.99 3.88
CA ASN A 205 -29.10 -0.30 4.11
C ASN A 205 -29.29 1.12 4.65
N TRP A 206 -28.24 1.68 5.25
CA TRP A 206 -28.31 2.97 5.95
C TRP A 206 -27.94 4.13 5.03
N GLY A 207 -28.57 4.17 3.85
CA GLY A 207 -28.36 5.20 2.82
C GLY A 207 -27.07 5.07 2.02
N VAL A 208 -26.36 3.96 2.18
CA VAL A 208 -25.12 3.61 1.48
C VAL A 208 -25.09 2.09 1.33
N GLY A 209 -24.76 1.59 0.15
CA GLY A 209 -24.66 0.15 -0.06
C GLY A 209 -23.58 -0.47 0.81
N ASP A 210 -23.87 -1.63 1.39
CA ASP A 210 -23.00 -2.34 2.34
C ASP A 210 -22.64 -3.76 1.86
N LEU A 211 -21.88 -4.50 2.67
CA LEU A 211 -21.43 -5.85 2.30
C LEU A 211 -22.57 -6.86 2.18
N THR A 212 -23.70 -6.65 2.86
CA THR A 212 -24.88 -7.48 2.67
C THR A 212 -25.55 -7.17 1.33
N ASP A 213 -25.58 -5.90 0.91
CA ASP A 213 -26.01 -5.54 -0.44
C ASP A 213 -25.07 -6.09 -1.51
N LEU A 214 -23.74 -6.08 -1.27
CA LEU A 214 -22.78 -6.69 -2.19
C LEU A 214 -23.05 -8.19 -2.38
N LYS A 215 -23.34 -8.92 -1.30
CA LYS A 215 -23.74 -10.33 -1.38
C LYS A 215 -24.97 -10.50 -2.28
N ARG A 216 -26.01 -9.69 -2.07
CA ARG A 216 -27.25 -9.74 -2.87
C ARG A 216 -27.04 -9.38 -4.33
N VAL A 217 -26.25 -8.35 -4.63
CA VAL A 217 -25.88 -7.98 -6.01
C VAL A 217 -25.13 -9.12 -6.68
N THR A 218 -24.24 -9.78 -5.95
CA THR A 218 -23.47 -10.92 -6.46
C THR A 218 -24.38 -12.13 -6.74
N GLU A 219 -25.31 -12.45 -5.83
CA GLU A 219 -26.30 -13.52 -6.03
C GLU A 219 -27.22 -13.23 -7.22
N PHE A 220 -27.72 -11.99 -7.34
CA PHE A 220 -28.54 -11.55 -8.46
C PHE A 220 -27.79 -11.62 -9.80
N ALA A 221 -26.56 -11.11 -9.85
CA ALA A 221 -25.73 -11.15 -11.05
C ALA A 221 -25.40 -12.59 -11.46
N ALA A 222 -25.06 -13.46 -10.51
CA ALA A 222 -24.77 -14.87 -10.79
C ALA A 222 -26.01 -15.60 -11.33
N ALA A 223 -27.20 -15.33 -10.79
CA ALA A 223 -28.45 -15.88 -11.31
C ALA A 223 -28.73 -15.47 -12.76
N ALA A 224 -28.24 -14.31 -13.19
CA ALA A 224 -28.31 -13.85 -14.58
C ALA A 224 -27.18 -14.42 -15.47
N GLY A 225 -26.25 -15.21 -14.92
CA GLY A 225 -25.11 -15.78 -15.65
C GLY A 225 -23.84 -14.91 -15.64
N ALA A 226 -23.77 -13.89 -14.79
CA ALA A 226 -22.54 -13.11 -14.63
C ALA A 226 -21.44 -13.94 -13.96
N GLY A 227 -20.23 -13.87 -14.51
CA GLY A 227 -19.04 -14.53 -13.97
C GLY A 227 -18.19 -13.63 -13.08
N ILE A 228 -18.55 -12.35 -12.92
CA ILE A 228 -17.75 -11.36 -12.19
C ILE A 228 -18.62 -10.21 -11.67
N VAL A 229 -18.21 -9.59 -10.56
CA VAL A 229 -18.72 -8.27 -10.16
C VAL A 229 -17.52 -7.35 -9.94
N GLY A 230 -17.50 -6.23 -10.67
CA GLY A 230 -16.47 -5.18 -10.53
C GLY A 230 -16.86 -4.16 -9.49
N LEU A 231 -15.93 -3.79 -8.60
CA LEU A 231 -16.18 -2.84 -7.52
C LEU A 231 -15.28 -1.62 -7.58
N ASN A 232 -15.79 -0.50 -7.06
CA ASN A 232 -14.95 0.60 -6.62
C ASN A 232 -14.00 0.17 -5.49
N PRO A 233 -12.92 0.91 -5.26
CA PRO A 233 -12.05 0.65 -4.11
C PRO A 233 -12.82 0.69 -2.79
N LEU A 234 -12.65 -0.33 -1.96
CA LEU A 234 -13.31 -0.45 -0.65
C LEU A 234 -12.38 -0.04 0.51
N HIS A 235 -11.33 0.72 0.21
CA HIS A 235 -10.27 1.07 1.15
C HIS A 235 -10.71 2.09 2.19
N ALA A 236 -10.13 1.98 3.39
CA ALA A 236 -10.41 2.90 4.49
C ALA A 236 -10.14 4.36 4.09
N LEU A 237 -11.19 5.17 4.23
CA LEU A 237 -11.15 6.62 4.07
C LEU A 237 -10.91 7.29 5.42
N SER A 238 -11.09 8.60 5.49
CA SER A 238 -10.91 9.34 6.74
C SER A 238 -12.15 9.23 7.64
N SER A 239 -11.99 8.73 8.86
CA SER A 239 -13.07 8.67 9.87
C SER A 239 -13.54 10.05 10.37
N VAL A 240 -12.65 11.05 10.34
CA VAL A 240 -12.92 12.42 10.81
C VAL A 240 -13.40 13.39 9.72
N ALA A 241 -13.30 12.98 8.45
CA ALA A 241 -13.84 13.74 7.32
C ALA A 241 -14.56 12.81 6.35
N PRO A 242 -15.67 12.17 6.76
CA PRO A 242 -16.37 11.18 5.95
C PRO A 242 -16.91 11.76 4.62
N GLN A 243 -17.08 13.09 4.52
CA GLN A 243 -17.42 13.76 3.26
C GLN A 243 -16.30 13.72 2.21
N HIS A 244 -15.04 13.45 2.59
CA HIS A 244 -13.95 13.18 1.65
C HIS A 244 -14.08 11.74 1.14
N ALA A 245 -15.13 11.53 0.37
CA ALA A 245 -15.68 10.22 0.04
C ALA A 245 -15.07 9.56 -1.20
N SER A 246 -14.09 10.21 -1.87
CA SER A 246 -13.47 9.65 -3.08
C SER A 246 -12.78 8.32 -2.76
N PRO A 247 -13.21 7.18 -3.36
CA PRO A 247 -12.58 5.88 -3.17
C PRO A 247 -11.12 5.84 -3.61
N TYR A 248 -10.71 6.79 -4.46
CA TYR A 248 -9.38 6.89 -5.05
C TYR A 248 -8.42 7.76 -4.24
N ASN A 249 -8.86 8.30 -3.09
CA ASN A 249 -8.01 9.04 -2.17
C ASN A 249 -8.05 8.45 -0.74
N PRO A 250 -7.71 7.15 -0.56
CA PRO A 250 -7.87 6.48 0.73
C PRO A 250 -6.80 6.88 1.75
N SER A 251 -7.12 6.75 3.04
CA SER A 251 -6.15 6.85 4.15
C SER A 251 -5.10 5.73 4.04
N THR A 252 -5.55 4.52 3.66
CA THR A 252 -4.70 3.34 3.50
C THR A 252 -5.28 2.39 2.46
N ARG A 253 -4.42 1.69 1.70
CA ARG A 253 -4.84 0.64 0.75
C ARG A 253 -4.90 -0.76 1.37
N LEU A 254 -4.52 -0.89 2.66
CA LEU A 254 -4.43 -2.19 3.34
C LEU A 254 -5.74 -2.61 4.04
N PHE A 255 -6.51 -1.65 4.53
CA PHE A 255 -7.69 -1.92 5.36
C PHE A 255 -8.98 -1.45 4.69
N GLY A 256 -10.09 -2.11 5.01
CA GLY A 256 -11.41 -1.80 4.45
C GLY A 256 -12.09 -0.60 5.11
N ASN A 257 -12.97 0.08 4.38
CA ASN A 257 -13.76 1.21 4.89
C ASN A 257 -14.92 0.72 5.77
N PRO A 258 -15.00 1.13 7.05
CA PRO A 258 -16.10 0.76 7.95
C PRO A 258 -17.48 1.17 7.46
N ILE A 259 -17.59 2.14 6.54
CA ILE A 259 -18.90 2.56 5.99
C ILE A 259 -19.65 1.41 5.31
N TYR A 260 -18.94 0.39 4.82
CA TYR A 260 -19.54 -0.77 4.15
C TYR A 260 -19.99 -1.87 5.12
N ILE A 261 -19.79 -1.71 6.43
CA ILE A 261 -20.29 -2.69 7.41
C ILE A 261 -21.83 -2.61 7.45
N ASP A 262 -22.49 -3.75 7.28
CA ASP A 262 -23.89 -3.92 7.67
C ASP A 262 -23.93 -4.12 9.19
N VAL A 263 -24.29 -3.05 9.90
CA VAL A 263 -24.26 -3.01 11.37
C VAL A 263 -25.33 -3.91 12.00
N GLU A 264 -26.41 -4.21 11.29
CA GLU A 264 -27.47 -5.11 11.78
C GLU A 264 -27.07 -6.59 11.60
N ALA A 265 -26.10 -6.87 10.72
CA ALA A 265 -25.55 -8.21 10.51
C ALA A 265 -24.37 -8.56 11.46
N VAL A 266 -23.90 -7.61 12.25
CA VAL A 266 -22.90 -7.87 13.31
C VAL A 266 -23.54 -8.78 14.37
N PRO A 267 -22.95 -9.94 14.72
CA PRO A 267 -23.56 -10.93 15.62
C PRO A 267 -24.09 -10.34 16.93
N GLU A 268 -23.36 -9.40 17.51
CA GLU A 268 -23.73 -8.76 18.77
C GLU A 268 -25.01 -7.93 18.68
N PHE A 269 -25.44 -7.52 17.48
CA PHE A 269 -26.67 -6.74 17.30
C PHE A 269 -27.92 -7.51 17.76
N ALA A 270 -27.93 -8.83 17.59
CA ALA A 270 -29.07 -9.67 17.97
C ALA A 270 -29.38 -9.60 19.48
N HIS A 271 -28.35 -9.49 20.32
CA HIS A 271 -28.48 -9.53 21.79
C HIS A 271 -28.09 -8.22 22.49
N CYS A 272 -27.51 -7.24 21.79
CA CYS A 272 -27.19 -5.94 22.36
C CYS A 272 -28.45 -5.08 22.50
N GLU A 273 -29.09 -5.14 23.66
CA GLU A 273 -30.32 -4.37 23.93
C GLU A 273 -30.13 -2.87 23.73
N ALA A 274 -28.99 -2.31 24.17
CA ALA A 274 -28.70 -0.90 23.99
C ALA A 274 -28.65 -0.48 22.51
N ALA A 275 -28.02 -1.29 21.64
CA ALA A 275 -27.99 -1.04 20.20
C ALA A 275 -29.38 -1.16 19.58
N ARG A 276 -30.15 -2.20 19.94
CA ARG A 276 -31.50 -2.41 19.43
C ARG A 276 -32.45 -1.28 19.83
N ARG A 277 -32.41 -0.83 21.09
CA ARG A 277 -33.20 0.32 21.58
C ARG A 277 -32.81 1.61 20.86
N ALA A 278 -31.51 1.85 20.65
CA ALA A 278 -31.03 3.02 19.92
C ALA A 278 -31.51 3.04 18.46
N VAL A 279 -31.43 1.91 17.76
CA VAL A 279 -31.92 1.80 16.38
C VAL A 279 -33.45 1.89 16.32
N ALA A 280 -34.18 1.30 17.26
CA ALA A 280 -35.65 1.35 17.31
C ALA A 280 -36.21 2.74 17.64
N ASN A 281 -35.40 3.66 18.16
CA ASN A 281 -35.82 5.02 18.47
C ASN A 281 -36.43 5.72 17.23
N ALA A 282 -37.57 6.40 17.43
CA ALA A 282 -38.31 7.03 16.34
C ALA A 282 -37.49 8.06 15.55
N GLY A 283 -36.63 8.83 16.24
CA GLY A 283 -35.73 9.79 15.61
C GLY A 283 -34.62 9.11 14.80
N PHE A 284 -34.09 7.99 15.30
CA PHE A 284 -33.12 7.18 14.55
C PHE A 284 -33.76 6.57 13.28
N GLN A 285 -34.97 6.02 13.40
CA GLN A 285 -35.72 5.50 12.25
C GLN A 285 -36.06 6.58 11.22
N ALA A 286 -36.42 7.79 11.66
CA ALA A 286 -36.62 8.94 10.77
C ALA A 286 -35.33 9.30 10.02
N LYS A 287 -34.19 9.33 10.71
CA LYS A 287 -32.87 9.54 10.11
C LYS A 287 -32.54 8.49 9.06
N LEU A 288 -32.83 7.20 9.32
CA LEU A 288 -32.62 6.11 8.35
C LEU A 288 -33.53 6.24 7.12
N ARG A 289 -34.79 6.66 7.28
CA ARG A 289 -35.69 6.93 6.14
C ARG A 289 -35.13 8.04 5.26
N TRP A 290 -34.77 9.18 5.86
CA TRP A 290 -34.16 10.30 5.14
C TRP A 290 -32.88 9.88 4.39
N LEU A 291 -32.01 9.09 5.04
CA LEU A 291 -30.79 8.56 4.42
C LEU A 291 -31.08 7.68 3.19
N ARG A 292 -32.12 6.84 3.25
CA ARG A 292 -32.51 5.92 2.17
C ARG A 292 -33.17 6.65 1.00
N GLU A 293 -34.01 7.63 1.29
CA GLU A 293 -34.79 8.40 0.31
C GLU A 293 -33.96 9.49 -0.40
N GLY A 294 -32.91 10.01 0.26
CA GLY A 294 -32.06 11.04 -0.32
C GLY A 294 -31.38 10.60 -1.63
N GLU A 295 -31.42 11.46 -2.64
CA GLU A 295 -30.81 11.22 -3.96
C GLU A 295 -29.30 10.98 -3.85
N LEU A 296 -28.61 11.83 -3.09
CA LEU A 296 -27.17 11.72 -2.83
C LEU A 296 -26.88 10.89 -1.57
N VAL A 297 -25.71 10.23 -1.56
CA VAL A 297 -25.25 9.46 -0.41
C VAL A 297 -24.84 10.41 0.71
N GLY A 298 -25.57 10.36 1.83
CA GLY A 298 -25.31 11.16 3.03
C GLY A 298 -24.13 10.65 3.86
N TYR A 299 -22.91 10.62 3.30
CA TYR A 299 -21.71 10.03 3.91
C TYR A 299 -21.48 10.43 5.38
N ARG A 300 -21.57 11.73 5.69
CA ARG A 300 -21.37 12.23 7.06
C ARG A 300 -22.37 11.63 8.04
N VAL A 301 -23.65 11.62 7.65
CA VAL A 301 -24.75 11.19 8.51
C VAL A 301 -24.79 9.66 8.62
N SER A 302 -24.57 8.94 7.51
CA SER A 302 -24.48 7.48 7.50
C SER A 302 -23.30 6.97 8.32
N PHE A 303 -22.11 7.56 8.16
CA PHE A 303 -20.94 7.18 8.94
C PHE A 303 -21.14 7.45 10.43
N ALA A 304 -21.68 8.62 10.81
CA ALA A 304 -21.98 8.94 12.20
C ALA A 304 -22.99 7.96 12.82
N ALA A 305 -24.09 7.67 12.12
CA ALA A 305 -25.10 6.72 12.59
C ALA A 305 -24.52 5.30 12.77
N LYS A 306 -23.75 4.82 11.78
CA LYS A 306 -23.08 3.51 11.88
C LYS A 306 -22.07 3.50 13.03
N ARG A 307 -21.28 4.57 13.21
CA ARG A 307 -20.29 4.68 14.28
C ARG A 307 -20.92 4.59 15.65
N GLU A 308 -22.00 5.35 15.89
CA GLU A 308 -22.76 5.34 17.14
C GLU A 308 -23.16 3.91 17.55
N ILE A 309 -23.73 3.15 16.61
CA ILE A 309 -24.19 1.79 16.89
C ILE A 309 -23.01 0.80 16.98
N MET A 310 -21.98 0.94 16.15
CA MET A 310 -20.75 0.13 16.26
C MET A 310 -20.05 0.29 17.62
N GLU A 311 -20.11 1.47 18.24
CA GLU A 311 -19.56 1.70 19.58
C GLU A 311 -20.35 0.96 20.69
N LEU A 312 -21.68 0.85 20.53
CA LEU A 312 -22.53 0.04 21.42
C LEU A 312 -22.24 -1.45 21.23
N LEU A 313 -22.15 -1.90 19.97
CA LEU A 313 -21.87 -3.29 19.64
C LEU A 313 -20.51 -3.75 20.15
N TYR A 314 -19.47 -2.91 20.03
CA TYR A 314 -18.17 -3.23 20.58
C TYR A 314 -18.16 -3.31 22.10
N ARG A 315 -18.93 -2.46 22.80
CA ARG A 315 -19.11 -2.59 24.26
C ARG A 315 -19.76 -3.93 24.62
N CYS A 316 -20.82 -4.28 23.92
CA CYS A 316 -21.50 -5.56 24.11
C CYS A 316 -20.60 -6.76 23.82
N PHE A 317 -19.80 -6.71 22.75
CA PHE A 317 -18.76 -7.70 22.46
C PHE A 317 -17.77 -7.83 23.62
N ARG A 318 -17.32 -6.70 24.18
CA ARG A 318 -16.38 -6.70 25.30
C ARG A 318 -16.95 -7.33 26.57
N GLU A 319 -18.21 -7.09 26.86
CA GLU A 319 -18.88 -7.64 28.05
C GLU A 319 -19.23 -9.14 27.87
N SER A 320 -19.57 -9.53 26.63
CA SER A 320 -20.10 -10.85 26.32
C SER A 320 -19.01 -11.88 25.97
N HIS A 321 -17.87 -11.45 25.41
CA HIS A 321 -16.90 -12.36 24.81
C HIS A 321 -15.45 -12.17 25.30
N ARG A 322 -15.02 -10.93 25.61
CA ARG A 322 -13.60 -10.69 25.96
C ARG A 322 -13.20 -11.45 27.21
N GLY A 323 -12.08 -12.16 27.12
CA GLY A 323 -11.56 -12.98 28.22
C GLY A 323 -12.30 -14.31 28.45
N ARG A 324 -13.35 -14.61 27.67
CA ARG A 324 -14.09 -15.88 27.78
C ARG A 324 -13.56 -16.98 26.87
N GLU A 325 -12.59 -16.65 26.01
CA GLU A 325 -11.95 -17.55 25.04
C GLU A 325 -12.92 -18.31 24.13
N ASP A 326 -14.15 -17.82 23.93
CA ASP A 326 -15.13 -18.45 23.05
C ASP A 326 -14.77 -18.30 21.56
N ALA A 327 -15.58 -18.89 20.68
CA ALA A 327 -15.33 -18.85 19.24
C ALA A 327 -15.30 -17.43 18.66
N ARG A 328 -16.02 -16.47 19.27
CA ARG A 328 -16.08 -15.07 18.82
C ARG A 328 -14.83 -14.31 19.26
N GLU A 329 -14.36 -14.52 20.50
CA GLU A 329 -13.10 -13.95 20.99
C GLU A 329 -11.88 -14.53 20.24
N ARG A 330 -11.81 -15.86 20.05
CA ARG A 330 -10.73 -16.49 19.28
C ARG A 330 -10.64 -15.98 17.86
N ALA A 331 -11.79 -15.78 17.21
CA ALA A 331 -11.88 -15.19 15.89
C ALA A 331 -11.32 -13.75 15.86
N PHE A 332 -11.69 -12.94 16.85
CA PHE A 332 -11.21 -11.57 16.96
C PHE A 332 -9.70 -11.52 17.26
N ALA A 333 -9.20 -12.38 18.16
CA ALA A 333 -7.77 -12.51 18.45
C ALA A 333 -6.96 -12.94 17.22
N ALA A 334 -7.46 -13.90 16.44
CA ALA A 334 -6.85 -14.33 15.18
C ALA A 334 -6.78 -13.20 14.15
N TYR A 335 -7.82 -12.37 14.05
CA TYR A 335 -7.79 -11.16 13.21
C TYR A 335 -6.68 -10.20 13.63
N LEU A 336 -6.60 -9.88 14.93
CA LEU A 336 -5.59 -8.98 15.47
C LEU A 336 -4.17 -9.53 15.21
N ALA A 337 -3.96 -10.83 15.41
CA ALA A 337 -2.69 -11.48 15.13
C ALA A 337 -2.34 -11.42 13.64
N SER A 338 -3.28 -11.73 12.75
CA SER A 338 -3.07 -11.69 11.29
C SER A 338 -2.78 -10.29 10.75
N GLY A 339 -3.43 -9.25 11.31
CA GLY A 339 -3.21 -7.86 10.91
C GLY A 339 -1.91 -7.26 11.46
N GLY A 340 -1.40 -7.82 12.56
CA GLY A 340 -0.11 -7.50 13.15
C GLY A 340 0.13 -6.00 13.36
N GLU A 341 1.39 -5.59 13.17
CA GLU A 341 1.83 -4.21 13.38
C GLU A 341 1.15 -3.20 12.44
N ALA A 342 0.83 -3.61 11.20
CA ALA A 342 0.17 -2.74 10.23
C ALA A 342 -1.23 -2.34 10.71
N LEU A 343 -2.02 -3.31 11.20
CA LEU A 343 -3.36 -3.07 11.73
C LEU A 343 -3.29 -2.22 12.99
N ARG A 344 -2.36 -2.53 13.91
CA ARG A 344 -2.15 -1.74 15.13
C ARG A 344 -1.85 -0.28 14.83
N ARG A 345 -0.97 0.00 13.87
CA ARG A 345 -0.62 1.38 13.48
C ARG A 345 -1.76 2.12 12.81
N HIS A 346 -2.53 1.44 11.97
CA HIS A 346 -3.73 2.05 11.38
C HIS A 346 -4.76 2.38 12.46
N ALA A 347 -5.01 1.46 13.39
CA ALA A 347 -5.94 1.70 14.48
C ALA A 347 -5.52 2.84 15.40
N LEU A 348 -4.22 2.91 15.72
CA LEU A 348 -3.65 4.01 16.49
C LEU A 348 -3.79 5.35 15.76
N PHE A 349 -3.57 5.37 14.45
CA PHE A 349 -3.74 6.56 13.63
C PHE A 349 -5.17 7.09 13.65
N GLU A 350 -6.17 6.23 13.42
CA GLU A 350 -7.58 6.64 13.47
C GLU A 350 -7.97 7.10 14.89
N ALA A 351 -7.44 6.46 15.94
CA ALA A 351 -7.68 6.87 17.32
C ALA A 351 -7.14 8.28 17.62
N ILE A 352 -5.90 8.55 17.21
CA ILE A 352 -5.27 9.87 17.36
C ILE A 352 -5.98 10.91 16.50
N ALA A 353 -6.30 10.58 15.25
CA ALA A 353 -7.00 11.48 14.34
C ALA A 353 -8.37 11.89 14.91
N GLY A 354 -9.14 10.92 15.42
CA GLY A 354 -10.40 11.16 16.11
C GLY A 354 -10.24 12.10 17.29
N LYS A 355 -9.29 11.81 18.20
CA LYS A 355 -9.04 12.65 19.38
C LYS A 355 -8.66 14.08 19.02
N LEU A 356 -7.74 14.26 18.07
CA LEU A 356 -7.32 15.60 17.61
C LEU A 356 -8.47 16.37 16.96
N HIS A 357 -9.32 15.68 16.19
CA HIS A 357 -10.49 16.30 15.58
C HIS A 357 -11.50 16.77 16.63
N ASP A 358 -11.78 15.94 17.65
CA ASP A 358 -12.67 16.29 18.75
C ASP A 358 -12.13 17.48 19.57
N ASP A 359 -10.81 17.60 19.68
CA ASP A 359 -10.12 18.73 20.33
C ASP A 359 -10.03 19.98 19.43
N GLY A 360 -10.65 19.98 18.24
CA GLY A 360 -10.64 21.10 17.29
C GLY A 360 -9.29 21.33 16.60
N ILE A 361 -8.34 20.41 16.75
CA ILE A 361 -7.01 20.51 16.16
C ILE A 361 -7.09 19.99 14.72
N ALA A 362 -7.06 20.90 13.76
CA ALA A 362 -6.80 20.54 12.36
C ALA A 362 -5.45 19.80 12.32
N ALA A 363 -5.42 18.61 11.71
CA ALA A 363 -4.25 17.76 11.65
C ALA A 363 -3.04 18.48 10.99
N ALA A 364 -2.32 19.27 11.79
CA ALA A 364 -1.05 19.85 11.43
C ALA A 364 -0.03 18.71 11.39
N SER A 365 0.86 18.75 10.40
CA SER A 365 1.94 17.79 10.17
C SER A 365 3.00 17.72 11.29
N SER A 366 2.74 18.28 12.48
CA SER A 366 3.70 18.50 13.55
C SER A 366 3.09 18.33 14.94
N THR A 367 2.72 17.11 15.32
CA THR A 367 2.62 16.74 16.75
C THR A 367 3.57 15.57 17.02
N ARG A 368 4.73 15.90 17.60
CA ARG A 368 5.81 14.96 17.95
C ARG A 368 5.87 14.61 19.43
N SER A 369 5.00 15.16 20.27
CA SER A 369 5.17 15.05 21.72
C SER A 369 3.83 15.02 22.45
N SER A 370 3.31 13.82 22.59
CA SER A 370 2.61 13.29 23.76
C SER A 370 1.90 12.02 23.33
N THR A 371 2.15 10.92 24.03
CA THR A 371 1.47 9.64 23.79
C THR A 371 0.32 9.55 24.79
N PRO A 372 -0.91 10.01 24.47
CA PRO A 372 -2.05 9.65 25.29
C PRO A 372 -2.25 8.13 25.17
N ARG A 373 -2.60 7.46 26.28
CA ARG A 373 -3.02 6.05 26.26
C ARG A 373 -4.21 5.93 25.29
N ALA A 374 -3.96 5.44 24.08
CA ALA A 374 -4.96 5.31 23.04
C ALA A 374 -5.92 4.15 23.36
N ARG A 375 -7.22 4.42 23.48
CA ARG A 375 -8.26 3.40 23.48
C ARG A 375 -8.43 2.86 22.05
N PRO A 376 -8.55 1.54 21.82
CA PRO A 376 -8.88 1.00 20.50
C PRO A 376 -10.21 1.59 20.00
N GLN A 377 -10.23 2.11 18.78
CA GLN A 377 -11.43 2.64 18.15
C GLN A 377 -12.40 1.48 17.81
N PRO A 378 -13.66 1.51 18.27
CA PRO A 378 -14.62 0.41 18.12
C PRO A 378 -14.89 -0.08 16.69
N HIS A 379 -14.89 0.84 15.71
CA HIS A 379 -15.13 0.53 14.30
C HIS A 379 -13.98 -0.27 13.64
N LEU A 380 -12.77 -0.19 14.19
CA LEU A 380 -11.60 -0.97 13.72
C LEU A 380 -11.57 -2.38 14.32
N ALA A 381 -12.19 -2.56 15.50
CA ALA A 381 -12.42 -3.89 16.06
C ALA A 381 -13.51 -4.65 15.26
N LEU A 382 -14.56 -3.95 14.82
CA LEU A 382 -15.60 -4.51 13.95
C LEU A 382 -15.20 -4.58 12.47
N ALA A 383 -14.06 -4.01 12.08
CA ALA A 383 -13.50 -4.18 10.73
C ALA A 383 -13.14 -5.65 10.41
N TRP A 384 -13.04 -6.53 11.42
CA TRP A 384 -12.98 -7.98 11.21
C TRP A 384 -14.21 -8.52 10.48
N ASP A 385 -15.41 -8.04 10.80
CA ASP A 385 -16.63 -8.49 10.13
C ASP A 385 -16.61 -8.09 8.66
N CYS A 386 -15.91 -7.00 8.28
CA CYS A 386 -15.65 -6.61 6.89
C CYS A 386 -14.78 -7.64 6.13
N CYS A 387 -13.80 -8.25 6.81
CA CYS A 387 -12.97 -9.32 6.24
C CYS A 387 -13.69 -10.68 6.18
N ARG A 388 -14.59 -10.97 7.13
CA ARG A 388 -15.34 -12.24 7.19
C ARG A 388 -16.60 -12.26 6.31
N THR A 389 -17.23 -11.10 6.09
CA THR A 389 -18.42 -10.94 5.24
C THR A 389 -18.09 -10.54 3.80
N SER A 390 -16.85 -10.11 3.52
CA SER A 390 -16.32 -10.16 2.16
C SER A 390 -16.43 -11.61 1.67
N PRO A 391 -17.11 -11.90 0.55
CA PRO A 391 -17.15 -13.26 0.03
C PRO A 391 -15.72 -13.70 -0.29
N SER A 392 -15.12 -14.49 0.59
CA SER A 392 -13.98 -15.31 0.23
C SER A 392 -14.50 -16.44 -0.65
N ALA A 393 -13.69 -16.90 -1.60
CA ALA A 393 -13.97 -18.04 -2.47
C ALA A 393 -14.32 -19.35 -1.71
N SER A 394 -14.22 -19.35 -0.37
CA SER A 394 -14.54 -20.46 0.53
C SER A 394 -16.00 -20.51 1.02
N THR A 395 -16.86 -19.53 0.72
CA THR A 395 -18.29 -19.60 1.11
C THR A 395 -19.07 -20.48 0.12
N PRO A 396 -19.93 -21.43 0.56
CA PRO A 396 -20.63 -22.36 -0.35
C PRO A 396 -21.44 -21.69 -1.47
N GLY A 397 -22.03 -20.52 -1.22
CA GLY A 397 -22.72 -19.71 -2.25
C GLY A 397 -21.78 -18.94 -3.20
N ALA A 398 -20.58 -18.59 -2.73
CA ALA A 398 -19.54 -17.91 -3.53
C ALA A 398 -18.79 -18.86 -4.48
N ARG A 399 -19.02 -20.18 -4.41
CA ARG A 399 -18.51 -21.12 -5.44
C ARG A 399 -19.36 -21.14 -6.70
N ARG A 400 -20.62 -20.69 -6.63
CA ARG A 400 -21.51 -20.52 -7.81
C ARG A 400 -21.42 -19.13 -8.42
N ALA A 401 -21.12 -18.11 -7.63
CA ALA A 401 -20.90 -16.75 -8.11
C ALA A 401 -19.41 -16.55 -8.36
N GLY A 402 -19.01 -16.20 -9.58
CA GLY A 402 -17.59 -16.05 -9.95
C GLY A 402 -16.82 -14.97 -9.18
N PRO A 403 -15.54 -14.74 -9.51
CA PRO A 403 -14.64 -13.87 -8.73
C PRO A 403 -15.12 -12.42 -8.59
N ILE A 404 -14.86 -11.80 -7.42
CA ILE A 404 -15.05 -10.35 -7.20
C ILE A 404 -13.79 -9.61 -7.62
N ARG A 405 -13.91 -8.66 -8.55
CA ARG A 405 -12.79 -7.83 -9.00
C ARG A 405 -12.73 -6.53 -8.20
N ARG A 406 -11.69 -6.40 -7.38
CA ARG A 406 -11.40 -5.20 -6.59
C ARG A 406 -10.59 -4.20 -7.42
N SER A 407 -10.97 -2.93 -7.36
CA SER A 407 -10.13 -1.83 -7.84
C SER A 407 -9.13 -1.40 -6.77
N MET A 408 -7.86 -1.21 -7.14
CA MET A 408 -6.82 -0.63 -6.27
C MET A 408 -6.43 0.77 -6.75
N PRO A 409 -6.49 1.81 -5.89
CA PRO A 409 -6.00 3.15 -6.19
C PRO A 409 -4.48 3.19 -6.39
N ARG A 410 -4.02 4.16 -7.19
CA ARG A 410 -2.59 4.38 -7.46
C ARG A 410 -1.78 4.67 -6.20
N GLY A 411 -2.36 5.37 -5.23
CA GLY A 411 -1.73 5.64 -3.94
C GLY A 411 -2.72 6.15 -2.88
N PRO A 412 -2.33 6.13 -1.59
CA PRO A 412 -3.13 6.72 -0.52
C PRO A 412 -2.90 8.24 -0.42
N ALA A 413 -3.87 8.93 0.21
CA ALA A 413 -3.86 10.36 0.47
C ALA A 413 -2.57 10.83 1.16
N SER A 414 -2.04 11.97 0.71
CA SER A 414 -0.74 12.48 1.11
C SER A 414 -0.68 12.97 2.58
N ALA A 415 -1.76 13.53 3.10
CA ALA A 415 -1.82 14.14 4.44
C ALA A 415 -2.33 13.21 5.56
N ARG A 416 -2.69 11.94 5.25
CA ARG A 416 -3.51 11.10 6.15
C ARG A 416 -2.95 9.69 6.26
N ARG A 417 -1.73 9.55 6.77
CA ARG A 417 -1.04 8.24 6.89
C ARG A 417 -0.70 7.88 8.32
N PRO A 418 -0.73 6.58 8.68
CA PRO A 418 -0.36 6.13 10.01
C PRO A 418 1.06 6.50 10.41
N ILE A 419 1.24 6.77 11.72
CA ILE A 419 2.50 7.18 12.32
C ILE A 419 3.54 6.05 12.10
N ARG A 420 4.62 6.37 11.36
CA ARG A 420 5.73 5.45 11.08
C ARG A 420 6.88 5.72 12.06
N THR A 421 7.07 4.85 13.04
CA THR A 421 8.06 5.05 14.11
C THR A 421 9.45 4.47 13.78
N THR A 422 9.57 3.47 12.90
CA THR A 422 10.86 2.83 12.55
C THR A 422 11.51 3.40 11.29
N ARG A 423 12.85 3.40 11.22
CA ARG A 423 13.66 3.90 10.09
C ARG A 423 13.39 3.15 8.77
N ARG A 424 12.96 1.87 8.82
CA ARG A 424 12.64 1.02 7.64
C ARG A 424 11.37 1.44 6.91
N ASP A 425 10.30 1.82 7.62
CA ASP A 425 9.06 2.26 6.96
C ASP A 425 9.12 3.72 6.47
N ARG A 426 10.08 4.50 6.95
CA ARG A 426 10.26 5.91 6.56
C ARG A 426 10.74 6.09 5.12
N ILE A 427 11.19 5.03 4.44
CA ILE A 427 11.88 5.06 3.13
C ILE A 427 10.93 4.88 1.94
N GLY A 428 9.70 4.37 2.14
CA GLY A 428 8.80 4.01 1.03
C GLY A 428 7.98 5.14 0.38
N ASP A 429 8.21 6.41 0.72
CA ASP A 429 7.55 7.57 0.07
C ASP A 429 8.39 8.85 0.22
N CYS A 430 8.58 9.58 -0.87
CA CYS A 430 9.45 10.76 -0.98
C CYS A 430 8.92 12.00 -0.22
N ARG A 431 7.65 12.06 0.17
CA ARG A 431 7.04 13.34 0.59
C ARG A 431 7.46 13.95 1.93
N ARG A 432 8.22 13.26 2.78
CA ARG A 432 8.45 13.77 4.15
C ARG A 432 9.53 14.84 4.28
N ARG A 433 10.18 15.26 3.18
CA ARG A 433 10.99 16.50 3.17
C ARG A 433 10.59 17.53 2.10
N PHE A 434 10.00 17.13 0.97
CA PHE A 434 9.60 18.07 -0.11
C PHE A 434 8.30 17.64 -0.84
N ARG A 435 7.62 18.63 -1.44
CA ARG A 435 6.29 18.55 -2.08
C ARG A 435 6.38 17.84 -3.45
N SER A 436 6.21 16.52 -3.50
CA SER A 436 5.98 15.80 -4.76
C SER A 436 4.64 15.06 -4.77
N ASP A 437 3.77 15.40 -5.72
CA ASP A 437 2.45 14.80 -5.89
C ASP A 437 2.42 13.85 -7.09
N CYS A 438 1.84 12.65 -6.93
CA CYS A 438 1.57 11.78 -8.07
C CYS A 438 0.40 12.38 -8.86
N ALA A 439 0.66 12.80 -10.10
CA ALA A 439 -0.33 13.35 -11.00
C ALA A 439 -0.08 12.84 -12.42
N MET A 440 -1.04 13.09 -13.32
CA MET A 440 -0.85 12.87 -14.75
C MET A 440 -0.34 14.17 -15.40
N PRO A 441 0.48 14.10 -16.45
CA PRO A 441 0.79 15.26 -17.30
C PRO A 441 -0.50 15.83 -17.94
N PRO A 442 -0.47 17.05 -18.50
CA PRO A 442 -1.65 17.73 -19.06
C PRO A 442 -2.43 16.85 -20.05
N MET A 443 -3.75 16.86 -19.98
CA MET A 443 -4.62 16.02 -20.82
C MET A 443 -5.60 16.83 -21.66
N HIS A 444 -6.06 16.25 -22.78
CA HIS A 444 -7.04 16.85 -23.72
C HIS A 444 -8.34 17.38 -23.07
N LEU A 445 -8.77 16.80 -21.94
CA LEU A 445 -9.99 17.18 -21.22
C LEU A 445 -9.75 18.13 -20.04
N SER A 446 -8.49 18.35 -19.61
CA SER A 446 -8.21 19.22 -18.46
C SER A 446 -8.20 20.72 -18.81
N SER A 447 -8.32 21.08 -20.09
CA SER A 447 -8.26 22.46 -20.58
C SER A 447 -9.61 23.08 -20.96
N ARG A 448 -10.74 22.38 -20.77
CA ARG A 448 -12.08 22.93 -20.96
C ARG A 448 -12.97 22.59 -19.77
N HIS A 449 -12.82 23.33 -18.66
CA HIS A 449 -13.86 23.66 -17.63
C HIS A 449 -13.30 24.04 -16.24
N CYS A 450 -11.98 24.14 -16.03
CA CYS A 450 -11.40 24.68 -14.78
C CYS A 450 -10.87 26.13 -14.92
N GLY A 451 -11.50 26.96 -15.74
CA GLY A 451 -11.18 28.37 -15.92
C GLY A 451 -12.36 29.25 -15.54
N GLY A 452 -12.49 29.58 -14.26
CA GLY A 452 -13.48 30.53 -13.77
C GLY A 452 -13.62 30.41 -12.26
N THR A 453 -13.40 31.52 -11.54
CA THR A 453 -13.50 31.68 -10.07
C THR A 453 -12.31 31.21 -9.22
N CYS A 454 -11.09 31.69 -9.54
CA CYS A 454 -10.09 31.92 -8.49
C CYS A 454 -9.05 32.98 -8.91
N ALA A 455 -9.50 34.17 -9.30
CA ALA A 455 -8.63 35.33 -9.50
C ALA A 455 -9.40 36.59 -9.14
N GLN A 456 -9.38 36.95 -7.86
CA GLN A 456 -9.39 38.32 -7.33
C GLN A 456 -9.64 38.24 -5.82
N ARG A 457 -8.56 38.42 -5.04
CA ARG A 457 -8.46 39.38 -3.92
C ARG A 457 -7.23 39.06 -3.06
N GLY A 458 -6.26 39.95 -3.20
CA GLY A 458 -5.01 40.13 -2.45
C GLY A 458 -4.23 41.16 -3.28
N HIS A 459 -3.86 42.35 -2.82
CA HIS A 459 -3.43 42.77 -1.49
C HIS A 459 -3.37 44.32 -1.41
N CYS A 460 -2.92 44.78 -0.24
CA CYS A 460 -2.50 46.14 0.19
C CYS A 460 -3.61 46.97 0.87
N ALA A 461 -3.58 47.33 2.15
CA ALA A 461 -2.57 47.77 3.13
C ALA A 461 -2.74 49.27 3.46
N SER A 462 -2.91 49.54 4.76
CA SER A 462 -2.56 50.74 5.55
C SER A 462 -3.22 52.11 5.31
N THR A 463 -3.37 52.82 6.44
CA THR A 463 -3.71 54.26 6.67
C THR A 463 -5.15 54.65 6.29
N THR A 464 -6.00 55.13 7.19
CA THR A 464 -5.85 56.04 8.33
C THR A 464 -6.93 55.77 9.37
#